data_AF-A0A8S8YWI7-F1
#
_entry.id   AF-A0A8S8YWI7-F1
#
_cell.length_a   1.000
_cell.length_b   1.000
_cell.length_c   1.000
_cell.angle_alpha   90.00
_cell.angle_beta   90.00
_cell.angle_gamma   90.00
#
_symmetry.space_group_name_H-M   'P 1'
#
loop_
_entity.id
_entity.type
_entity.pdbx_description
1 polymer ?
#
loop_
_entity_poly.entity_id
_entity_poly.type
_entity_poly.pdbx_seq_one_letter_code
_entity_poly.pdbx_strand_id
1 'polypeptide(L)' 'MLAASNAGILINPPSNVVEEFPQYPVVNDYEQLLAHIEAAASAMGE' A
#
# COMPACT_ATOMS: atom_id res chain seq x y z
N MET A 1 -11.46 -3.73 7.95
CA MET A 1 -11.78 -2.32 7.67
C MET A 1 -10.49 -1.60 7.28
N LEU A 2 -10.23 -1.46 5.97
CA LEU A 2 -9.05 -0.76 5.42
C LEU A 2 -9.25 0.77 5.31
N ALA A 3 -10.48 1.25 5.54
CA ALA A 3 -10.87 2.66 5.44
C ALA A 3 -10.39 3.55 6.61
N ALA A 4 -9.72 2.98 7.62
CA ALA A 4 -9.24 3.71 8.80
C ALA A 4 -7.71 3.88 8.83
N SER A 5 -6.99 3.47 7.78
CA SER A 5 -5.53 3.58 7.70
C SER A 5 -5.12 4.77 6.83
N ASN A 6 -4.17 5.56 7.32
CA ASN A 6 -3.66 6.76 6.64
C ASN A 6 -3.01 6.47 5.27
N ALA A 7 -2.63 5.22 5.02
CA ALA A 7 -2.18 4.70 3.73
C ALA A 7 -2.56 3.22 3.61
N GLY A 8 -3.09 2.82 2.45
CA GLY A 8 -3.36 1.41 2.11
C GLY A 8 -2.35 0.91 1.09
N ILE A 9 -1.80 -0.29 1.28
CA ILE A 9 -0.87 -0.94 0.36
C ILE A 9 -1.41 -2.35 0.09
N LEU A 10 -1.48 -2.75 -1.19
CA LEU A 10 -1.93 -4.08 -1.58
C LEU A 10 -0.72 -5.01 -1.75
N ILE A 11 -0.62 -6.06 -0.93
CA ILE A 11 0.42 -7.08 -1.06
C ILE A 11 -0.13 -8.33 -1.75
N ASN A 12 0.50 -8.70 -2.86
CA ASN A 12 0.14 -9.85 -3.69
C ASN A 12 -1.36 -9.92 -4.05
N PRO A 13 -2.00 -8.82 -4.51
CA PRO A 13 -3.42 -8.80 -4.83
C PRO A 13 -3.70 -9.52 -6.16
N PRO A 14 -4.89 -10.10 -6.32
CA PRO A 14 -5.38 -10.57 -7.61
C PRO A 14 -5.75 -9.38 -8.52
N SER A 15 -5.71 -9.58 -9.84
CA SER A 15 -5.87 -8.50 -10.84
C SER A 15 -7.17 -7.71 -10.69
N ASN A 16 -8.27 -8.37 -10.34
CA ASN A 16 -9.56 -7.72 -10.10
C ASN A 16 -9.49 -6.67 -8.98
N VAL A 17 -8.72 -6.93 -7.92
CA VAL A 17 -8.56 -5.99 -6.79
C VAL A 17 -7.68 -4.80 -7.20
N VAL A 18 -6.70 -5.00 -8.07
CA VAL A 18 -5.87 -3.91 -8.61
C VAL A 18 -6.72 -2.98 -9.49
N GLU A 19 -7.63 -3.55 -10.28
CA GLU A 19 -8.57 -2.80 -11.12
C GLU A 19 -9.62 -2.04 -10.29
N GLU A 20 -10.10 -2.63 -9.18
CA GLU A 20 -11.06 -1.98 -8.27
C GLU A 20 -10.44 -0.89 -7.40
N PHE A 21 -9.14 -1.00 -7.10
CA PHE A 21 -8.43 -0.07 -6.22
C PHE A 21 -7.10 0.43 -6.80
N PRO A 22 -7.11 1.12 -7.96
CA PRO A 22 -5.90 1.61 -8.61
C PRO A 22 -5.15 2.69 -7.81
N GLN A 23 -5.79 3.28 -6.80
CA GLN A 23 -5.19 4.29 -5.93
C GLN A 23 -4.21 3.72 -4.90
N TYR A 24 -4.24 2.41 -4.63
CA TYR A 24 -3.34 1.81 -3.66
C TYR A 24 -2.13 1.19 -4.38
N PRO A 25 -0.90 1.49 -3.93
CA PRO A 25 0.29 0.85 -4.47
C PRO A 25 0.24 -0.66 -4.26
N VAL A 26 0.63 -1.39 -5.31
CA VAL A 26 0.67 -2.85 -5.33
C VAL A 26 2.13 -3.29 -5.19
N VAL A 27 2.37 -4.18 -4.22
CA VAL A 27 3.68 -4.80 -3.97
C VAL A 27 3.55 -6.31 -4.03
N ASN A 28 4.61 -6.99 -4.48
CA ASN A 28 4.65 -8.45 -4.56
C ASN A 28 5.58 -9.08 -3.51
N ASP A 29 6.36 -8.27 -2.81
CA ASP A 29 7.39 -8.72 -1.86
C ASP A 29 7.38 -7.90 -0.58
N TYR A 30 7.86 -8.51 0.51
CA TYR A 30 7.93 -7.86 1.82
C TYR A 30 8.98 -6.75 1.90
N GLU A 31 10.07 -6.83 1.11
CA GLU A 31 11.04 -5.72 1.00
C GLU A 31 10.39 -4.47 0.40
N GLN A 32 9.59 -4.65 -0.66
CA GLN A 32 8.85 -3.56 -1.28
C GLN A 32 7.79 -2.99 -0.32
N LEU A 33 7.10 -3.86 0.43
CA LEU A 33 6.16 -3.43 1.46
C LEU A 33 6.85 -2.54 2.52
N LEU A 34 8.02 -2.93 3.01
CA LEU A 34 8.76 -2.17 4.02
C LEU A 34 9.14 -0.77 3.49
N ALA A 35 9.69 -0.70 2.28
CA ALA A 35 10.07 0.57 1.66
C ALA A 35 8.87 1.53 1.50
N HIS A 36 7.69 1.00 1.16
CA HIS A 36 6.46 1.78 1.09
C HIS A 36 5.95 2.26 2.45
N ILE A 37 6.10 1.43 3.50
CA ILE A 37 5.76 1.82 4.88
C ILE A 37 6.69 2.94 5.36
N GLU A 38 7.99 2.83 5.11
CA GLU A 38 8.98 3.86 5.48
C GLU A 38 8.72 5.18 4.75
N ALA A 39 8.43 5.12 3.44
CA ALA A 39 8.08 6.31 2.65
C ALA A 39 6.79 6.97 3.17
N ALA A 40 5.76 6.17 3.47
CA ALA A 40 4.51 6.67 4.04
C ALA A 40 4.71 7.29 5.43
N ALA A 41 5.51 6.65 6.30
CA ALA A 41 5.84 7.17 7.62
C ALA A 41 6.61 8.49 7.54
N SER A 42 7.57 8.60 6.62
CA SER A 42 8.31 9.84 6.38
C SER A 42 7.39 10.97 5.87
N ALA A 43 6.45 10.67 4.98
CA ALA A 43 5.51 11.66 4.44
C ALA A 43 4.48 12.16 5.47
N MET A 44 4.25 11.40 6.54
CA MET A 44 3.36 11.80 7.65
C MET A 44 4.07 12.60 8.74
N GLY A 45 5.40 12.69 8.71
CA GLY A 45 6.25 13.20 9.79
C GLY A 45 6.72 14.64 9.66
N GLU A 46 6.19 15.44 8.73
CA GLU A 46 6.51 16.88 8.56
C GLU A 46 5.29 17.79 8.69
#